data_AF-V2XC43-F1
#
_entry.id   AF-V2XC43-F1
#
_cell.length_a   1.000
_cell.length_b   1.000
_cell.length_c   1.000
_cell.angle_alpha   90.00
_cell.angle_beta   90.00
_cell.angle_gamma   90.00
#
_symmetry.space_group_name_H-M   'P 1'
#
loop_
_entity.id
_entity.type
_entity.pdbx_description
1 polymer ?
#
loop_
_entity_poly.entity_id
_entity_poly.type
_entity_poly.pdbx_seq_one_letter_code
_entity_poly.pdbx_strand_id
1 'polypeptide(L)'
;MANTTGVDACLDGGLDWYSTALEETPCRTYERLRRICNPNYNVPFMTIPAPGDSCDDDLGDCCCNSISFSLSMLCLTCQKGLGTNQNIKGINAFPGSYAKYLTHGPGLCGTQVNKTLPDVVQTAVCRQGIKLYDAFYNRVFWDDGSWFFEWTSNFLSQQQSAFGEQAYDAACSPPSSASLSASVFSVPSSTDTVSIPLSASTEPQTTSIVGQSDGSRLSVGAIAGIAVGAGIVGIVAAGAVFFLACRNRRFKRHSGSRWQMSQPLPGATLLGASPTSQPRDSIAVPSSSDAATVNSSDGGSDSRLQRYGTISMPPAYDR
;
A
#
# COMPACT_ATOMS: atom_id res chain seq x y z
N MET A 1 2.70 -25.68 13.72
CA MET A 1 1.44 -25.16 13.14
C MET A 1 1.66 -23.68 12.91
N ALA A 2 1.76 -23.25 11.65
CA ALA A 2 1.94 -21.83 11.36
C ALA A 2 0.69 -21.08 11.81
N ASN A 3 0.87 -20.08 12.66
CA ASN A 3 -0.20 -19.28 13.21
C ASN A 3 -0.76 -18.41 12.06
N THR A 4 -1.87 -18.79 11.45
CA THR A 4 -2.53 -18.08 10.33
C THR A 4 -3.26 -16.80 10.75
N THR A 5 -3.15 -16.42 12.04
CA THR A 5 -3.74 -15.17 12.55
C THR A 5 -3.16 -13.98 11.80
N GLY A 6 -4.05 -13.17 11.21
CA GLY A 6 -3.69 -12.02 10.37
C GLY A 6 -3.93 -12.23 8.88
N VAL A 7 -3.64 -13.42 8.33
CA VAL A 7 -3.82 -13.68 6.89
C VAL A 7 -5.29 -13.94 6.57
N ASP A 8 -5.94 -14.82 7.32
CA ASP A 8 -7.35 -15.16 7.09
C ASP A 8 -8.33 -14.26 7.85
N ALA A 9 -7.87 -13.63 8.94
CA ALA A 9 -8.66 -12.69 9.74
C ALA A 9 -7.74 -11.71 10.48
N CYS A 10 -8.16 -10.45 10.58
CA CYS A 10 -7.47 -9.45 11.41
C CYS A 10 -7.68 -9.72 12.90
N LEU A 11 -6.76 -9.20 13.72
CA LEU A 11 -6.82 -9.36 15.18
C LEU A 11 -8.08 -8.70 15.78
N ASP A 12 -8.53 -7.61 15.18
CA ASP A 12 -9.78 -6.91 15.49
C ASP A 12 -10.46 -6.39 14.22
N GLY A 13 -11.66 -5.80 14.38
CA GLY A 13 -12.48 -5.27 13.29
C GLY A 13 -12.02 -3.92 12.72
N GLY A 14 -10.83 -3.42 13.09
CA GLY A 14 -10.32 -2.11 12.63
C GLY A 14 -10.12 -1.99 11.11
N LEU A 15 -10.07 -3.13 10.43
CA LEU A 15 -9.90 -3.25 8.97
C LEU A 15 -11.06 -4.00 8.29
N ASP A 16 -12.23 -4.06 8.94
CA ASP A 16 -13.44 -4.63 8.36
C ASP A 16 -13.86 -3.88 7.10
N TRP A 17 -13.70 -2.54 7.07
CA TRP A 17 -13.98 -1.72 5.88
C TRP A 17 -13.19 -2.18 4.65
N TYR A 18 -11.95 -2.66 4.83
CA TYR A 18 -11.13 -3.20 3.75
C TYR A 18 -11.59 -4.61 3.39
N SER A 19 -11.75 -5.45 4.41
CA SER A 19 -12.06 -6.86 4.23
C SER A 19 -13.45 -7.09 3.63
N THR A 20 -14.43 -6.27 3.99
CA THR A 20 -15.77 -6.26 3.39
C THR A 20 -15.74 -5.74 1.96
N ALA A 21 -14.94 -4.71 1.65
CA ALA A 21 -14.91 -4.14 0.31
C ALA A 21 -14.20 -5.03 -0.71
N LEU A 22 -13.12 -5.71 -0.31
CA LEU A 22 -12.30 -6.53 -1.21
C LEU A 22 -12.53 -8.04 -1.05
N GLU A 23 -13.36 -8.45 -0.08
CA GLU A 23 -13.62 -9.85 0.28
C GLU A 23 -12.36 -10.62 0.73
N GLU A 24 -11.31 -9.91 1.14
CA GLU A 24 -10.08 -10.47 1.68
C GLU A 24 -9.38 -9.50 2.65
N THR A 25 -8.57 -10.02 3.58
CA THR A 25 -7.79 -9.16 4.49
C THR A 25 -6.67 -8.43 3.74
N PRO A 26 -6.17 -7.29 4.26
CA PRO A 26 -5.00 -6.63 3.68
C PRO A 26 -3.76 -7.53 3.64
N CYS A 27 -3.61 -8.43 4.62
CA CYS A 27 -2.53 -9.40 4.62
C CYS A 27 -2.66 -10.41 3.49
N ARG A 28 -3.89 -10.86 3.18
CA ARG A 28 -4.11 -11.76 2.05
C ARG A 28 -3.85 -11.07 0.71
N THR A 29 -4.27 -9.82 0.53
CA THR A 29 -3.92 -9.03 -0.66
C THR A 29 -2.40 -8.87 -0.80
N TYR A 30 -1.72 -8.52 0.30
CA TYR A 30 -0.27 -8.36 0.32
C TYR A 30 0.46 -9.66 -0.02
N GLU A 31 0.05 -10.78 0.56
CA GLU A 31 0.58 -12.11 0.26
C GLU A 31 0.42 -12.46 -1.22
N ARG A 32 -0.77 -12.27 -1.78
CA ARG A 32 -1.06 -12.56 -3.19
C ARG A 32 -0.21 -11.71 -4.13
N LEU A 33 0.00 -10.42 -3.81
CA LEU A 33 0.88 -9.55 -4.58
C LEU A 33 2.32 -10.07 -4.59
N ARG A 34 2.88 -10.42 -3.43
CA ARG A 34 4.25 -10.95 -3.29
C ARG A 34 4.40 -12.31 -3.98
N ARG A 35 3.37 -13.15 -3.91
CA ARG A 35 3.36 -14.48 -4.56
C ARG A 35 3.37 -14.46 -6.09
N ILE A 36 3.15 -13.31 -6.72
CA ILE A 36 3.38 -13.16 -8.17
C ILE A 36 4.87 -13.40 -8.51
N CYS A 37 5.80 -12.88 -7.70
CA CYS A 37 7.24 -13.00 -7.92
C CYS A 37 7.88 -14.13 -7.11
N ASN A 38 7.33 -14.43 -5.93
CA ASN A 38 7.83 -15.50 -5.06
C ASN A 38 6.66 -16.43 -4.65
N PRO A 39 6.40 -17.52 -5.40
CA PRO A 39 5.25 -18.41 -5.13
C PRO A 39 5.21 -19.01 -3.72
N ASN A 40 6.36 -19.06 -3.05
CA ASN A 40 6.54 -19.59 -1.69
C ASN A 40 6.45 -18.52 -0.61
N TYR A 41 6.30 -17.25 -0.98
CA TYR A 41 6.13 -16.16 -0.03
C TYR A 41 4.87 -16.41 0.81
N ASN A 42 5.03 -16.29 2.12
CA ASN A 42 3.93 -16.25 3.08
C ASN A 42 4.16 -15.04 3.95
N VAL A 43 3.08 -14.34 4.30
CA VAL A 43 3.20 -13.16 5.15
C VAL A 43 3.72 -13.57 6.53
N PRO A 44 4.85 -13.01 6.99
CA PRO A 44 5.36 -13.32 8.32
C PRO A 44 4.48 -12.68 9.40
N PHE A 45 4.67 -13.12 10.64
CA PHE A 45 4.20 -12.35 11.78
C PHE A 45 5.02 -11.05 11.86
N MET A 46 4.43 -9.96 11.39
CA MET A 46 5.07 -8.66 11.29
C MET A 46 5.42 -8.15 12.67
N THR A 47 6.53 -7.44 12.84
CA THR A 47 6.94 -6.90 14.14
C THR A 47 6.82 -5.37 14.16
N ILE A 48 6.78 -4.78 15.34
CA ILE A 48 6.93 -3.32 15.48
C ILE A 48 8.36 -3.02 15.93
N PRO A 49 8.94 -1.88 15.50
CA PRO A 49 8.33 -0.77 14.75
C PRO A 49 8.11 -1.06 13.25
N ALA A 50 7.21 -0.30 12.62
CA ALA A 50 6.97 -0.33 11.17
C ALA A 50 8.27 -0.21 10.35
N PRO A 51 8.37 -0.89 9.20
CA PRO A 51 7.29 -1.47 8.37
C PRO A 51 6.78 -2.87 8.76
N GLY A 52 7.45 -3.55 9.70
CA GLY A 52 7.08 -4.89 10.20
C GLY A 52 7.35 -6.07 9.27
N ASP A 53 7.41 -5.85 7.96
CA ASP A 53 7.97 -6.77 6.96
C ASP A 53 9.01 -6.03 6.11
N SER A 54 9.73 -6.73 5.24
CA SER A 54 10.69 -6.13 4.31
C SER A 54 10.64 -6.79 2.94
N CYS A 55 11.09 -6.05 1.94
CA CYS A 55 11.25 -6.56 0.58
C CYS A 55 12.57 -7.33 0.47
N ASP A 56 12.51 -8.63 0.79
CA ASP A 56 13.63 -9.57 0.83
C ASP A 56 13.57 -10.64 -0.28
N ASP A 57 12.70 -10.45 -1.27
CA ASP A 57 12.60 -11.36 -2.42
C ASP A 57 13.79 -11.18 -3.36
N ASP A 58 14.28 -12.28 -3.94
CA ASP A 58 15.30 -12.24 -5.01
C ASP A 58 14.80 -11.44 -6.24
N LEU A 59 13.48 -11.47 -6.49
CA LEU A 59 12.81 -10.70 -7.52
C LEU A 59 12.02 -9.56 -6.90
N GLY A 60 12.66 -8.39 -6.83
CA GLY A 60 12.11 -7.19 -6.19
C GLY A 60 10.88 -6.59 -6.87
N ASP A 61 10.48 -6.97 -8.08
CA ASP A 61 9.41 -6.32 -8.84
C ASP A 61 8.07 -6.23 -8.08
N CYS A 62 7.73 -7.26 -7.29
CA CYS A 62 6.49 -7.34 -6.51
C CYS A 62 6.54 -6.60 -5.16
N CYS A 63 7.72 -6.16 -4.70
CA CYS A 63 7.89 -5.51 -3.40
C CYS A 63 8.63 -4.18 -3.42
N CYS A 64 9.46 -3.89 -4.42
CA CYS A 64 10.21 -2.66 -4.58
C CYS A 64 9.33 -1.51 -5.09
N ASN A 65 8.14 -1.37 -4.52
CA ASN A 65 7.14 -0.38 -4.91
C ASN A 65 6.34 0.09 -3.71
N SER A 66 5.80 1.30 -3.80
CA SER A 66 5.06 1.92 -2.70
C SER A 66 3.74 1.22 -2.38
N ILE A 67 3.16 0.49 -3.33
CA ILE A 67 1.88 -0.21 -3.18
C ILE A 67 2.06 -1.40 -2.23
N SER A 68 3.12 -2.18 -2.44
CA SER A 68 3.51 -3.30 -1.58
C SER A 68 3.80 -2.83 -0.15
N PHE A 69 4.54 -1.72 0.00
CA PHE A 69 4.74 -1.08 1.31
C PHE A 69 3.42 -0.64 1.98
N SER A 70 2.50 -0.05 1.21
CA SER A 70 1.21 0.40 1.74
C SER A 70 0.36 -0.79 2.24
N LEU A 71 0.34 -1.87 1.46
CA LEU A 71 -0.32 -3.12 1.84
C LEU A 71 0.34 -3.78 3.05
N SER A 72 1.67 -3.76 3.14
CA SER A 72 2.39 -4.28 4.31
C SER A 72 2.03 -3.50 5.59
N MET A 73 1.87 -2.18 5.49
CA MET A 73 1.44 -1.34 6.62
C MET A 73 -0.01 -1.59 7.06
N LEU A 74 -0.92 -1.84 6.10
CA LEU A 74 -2.28 -2.27 6.42
C LEU A 74 -2.28 -3.66 7.06
N CYS A 75 -1.48 -4.59 6.53
CA CYS A 75 -1.34 -5.92 7.10
C CYS A 75 -0.74 -5.89 8.51
N LEU A 76 0.28 -5.07 8.76
CA LEU A 76 0.84 -4.88 10.09
C LEU A 76 -0.25 -4.41 11.07
N THR A 77 -1.09 -3.46 10.65
CA THR A 77 -2.22 -3.01 11.47
C THR A 77 -3.26 -4.13 11.69
N CYS A 78 -3.55 -4.93 10.65
CA CYS A 78 -4.43 -6.10 10.74
C CYS A 78 -3.92 -7.14 11.75
N GLN A 79 -2.62 -7.44 11.75
CA GLN A 79 -2.01 -8.42 12.65
C GLN A 79 -1.88 -7.94 14.09
N LYS A 80 -1.60 -6.64 14.30
CA LYS A 80 -1.40 -6.07 15.63
C LYS A 80 -2.68 -5.55 16.27
N GLY A 81 -3.73 -5.38 15.47
CA GLY A 81 -4.93 -4.70 15.87
C GLY A 81 -4.71 -3.21 16.13
N LEU A 82 -5.82 -2.51 16.29
CA LEU A 82 -5.91 -1.15 16.79
C LEU A 82 -5.75 -1.10 18.31
N GLY A 83 -5.86 -2.25 18.98
CA GLY A 83 -5.87 -2.37 20.43
C GLY A 83 -7.25 -2.04 21.00
N THR A 84 -7.54 -2.55 22.19
CA THR A 84 -8.84 -2.33 22.86
C THR A 84 -9.08 -0.88 23.28
N ASN A 85 -8.02 -0.06 23.28
CA ASN A 85 -8.09 1.35 23.57
C ASN A 85 -8.42 2.10 22.27
N GLN A 86 -9.69 2.47 22.07
CA GLN A 86 -10.26 3.17 20.91
C GLN A 86 -9.53 4.46 20.45
N ASN A 87 -8.48 4.89 21.14
CA ASN A 87 -7.67 6.05 20.80
C ASN A 87 -6.51 5.75 19.85
N ILE A 88 -6.12 4.48 19.67
CA ILE A 88 -5.11 4.11 18.67
C ILE A 88 -5.85 3.69 17.41
N LYS A 89 -5.81 4.55 16.41
CA LYS A 89 -6.55 4.31 15.16
C LYS A 89 -5.81 3.38 14.21
N GLY A 90 -4.53 3.09 14.42
CA GLY A 90 -3.72 2.15 13.64
C GLY A 90 -2.21 2.42 13.78
N ILE A 91 -1.39 1.67 13.04
CA ILE A 91 0.07 1.78 13.12
C ILE A 91 0.55 2.78 12.06
N ASN A 92 1.21 3.85 12.52
CA ASN A 92 1.87 4.83 11.67
C ASN A 92 3.34 4.47 11.46
N ALA A 93 3.94 4.99 10.39
CA ALA A 93 5.36 4.87 10.12
C ALA A 93 6.01 6.25 10.01
N PHE A 94 7.22 6.37 10.55
CA PHE A 94 7.99 7.61 10.53
C PHE A 94 8.59 7.86 9.14
N PRO A 95 9.03 9.09 8.85
CA PRO A 95 9.82 9.37 7.65
C PRO A 95 11.01 8.39 7.54
N GLY A 96 11.26 7.88 6.33
CA GLY A 96 12.27 6.87 6.03
C GLY A 96 11.84 5.41 6.27
N SER A 97 10.62 5.14 6.74
CA SER A 97 10.13 3.77 6.91
C SER A 97 10.02 3.01 5.59
N TYR A 98 9.59 3.67 4.50
CA TYR A 98 9.64 3.05 3.17
C TYR A 98 11.07 2.70 2.74
N ALA A 99 12.05 3.58 2.98
CA ALA A 99 13.44 3.26 2.69
C ALA A 99 13.91 2.03 3.49
N LYS A 100 13.52 1.90 4.77
CA LYS A 100 13.81 0.70 5.57
C LYS A 100 13.19 -0.56 4.97
N TYR A 101 11.93 -0.48 4.54
CA TYR A 101 11.22 -1.58 3.88
C TYR A 101 11.99 -2.12 2.65
N LEU A 102 12.65 -1.24 1.91
CA LEU A 102 13.41 -1.57 0.69
C LEU A 102 14.85 -2.09 0.95
N THR A 103 15.34 -2.04 2.20
CA THR A 103 16.77 -2.22 2.52
C THR A 103 17.11 -3.53 3.24
N HIS A 104 16.14 -4.43 3.43
CA HIS A 104 16.37 -5.66 4.20
C HIS A 104 16.55 -6.87 3.26
N GLY A 105 17.78 -7.12 2.82
CA GLY A 105 18.15 -8.26 1.98
C GLY A 105 19.49 -8.07 1.26
N PRO A 106 20.08 -9.14 0.68
CA PRO A 106 21.36 -9.06 -0.04
C PRO A 106 21.29 -8.29 -1.37
N GLY A 107 20.11 -7.82 -1.79
CA GLY A 107 19.92 -6.90 -2.91
C GLY A 107 19.09 -5.71 -2.46
N LEU A 108 19.69 -4.52 -2.45
CA LEU A 108 18.92 -3.27 -2.42
C LEU A 108 17.94 -3.31 -3.59
N CYS A 109 16.66 -3.00 -3.34
CA CYS A 109 15.70 -2.76 -4.41
C CYS A 109 16.34 -1.93 -5.52
N GLY A 110 16.54 -2.54 -6.70
CA GLY A 110 17.28 -1.93 -7.80
C GLY A 110 16.56 -0.68 -8.29
N THR A 111 15.52 -0.86 -9.11
CA THR A 111 14.66 0.24 -9.56
C THR A 111 13.41 0.28 -8.71
N GLN A 112 13.23 1.36 -7.96
CA GLN A 112 12.01 1.59 -7.18
C GLN A 112 10.94 2.18 -8.09
N VAL A 113 9.73 1.61 -8.05
CA VAL A 113 8.58 2.17 -8.75
C VAL A 113 7.55 2.66 -7.74
N ASN A 114 7.47 3.97 -7.59
CA ASN A 114 6.52 4.59 -6.67
C ASN A 114 5.21 4.88 -7.39
N LYS A 115 4.09 4.71 -6.68
CA LYS A 115 2.73 5.01 -7.17
C LYS A 115 2.36 4.21 -8.44
N THR A 116 3.07 3.10 -8.71
CA THR A 116 2.79 2.20 -9.85
C THR A 116 3.36 0.81 -9.58
N LEU A 117 2.92 -0.18 -10.35
CA LEU A 117 3.55 -1.50 -10.46
C LEU A 117 4.30 -1.60 -11.79
N PRO A 118 5.33 -2.47 -11.90
CA PRO A 118 5.87 -2.85 -13.19
C PRO A 118 4.78 -3.50 -14.07
N ASP A 119 4.79 -3.28 -15.38
CA ASP A 119 3.73 -3.75 -16.31
C ASP A 119 3.45 -5.26 -16.20
N VAL A 120 4.51 -6.06 -16.01
CA VAL A 120 4.41 -7.52 -15.86
C VAL A 120 3.66 -7.87 -14.57
N VAL A 121 3.94 -7.16 -13.48
CA VAL A 121 3.27 -7.34 -12.18
C VAL A 121 1.82 -6.83 -12.25
N GLN A 122 1.59 -5.67 -12.86
CA GLN A 122 0.24 -5.11 -13.05
C GLN A 122 -0.65 -6.09 -13.83
N THR A 123 -0.13 -6.63 -14.94
CA THR A 123 -0.85 -7.63 -15.73
C THR A 123 -1.18 -8.88 -14.91
N ALA A 124 -0.24 -9.34 -14.08
CA ALA A 124 -0.46 -10.49 -13.21
C ALA A 124 -1.49 -10.21 -12.09
N VAL A 125 -1.46 -9.01 -11.48
CA VAL A 125 -2.47 -8.54 -10.51
C VAL A 125 -3.86 -8.60 -11.12
N CYS A 126 -4.02 -8.05 -12.32
CA CYS A 126 -5.31 -8.05 -13.02
C CYS A 126 -5.76 -9.46 -13.40
N ARG A 127 -4.86 -10.29 -13.95
CA ARG A 127 -5.18 -11.66 -14.33
C ARG A 127 -5.56 -12.54 -13.14
N GLN A 128 -4.94 -12.31 -11.98
CA GLN A 128 -5.24 -13.06 -10.76
C GLN A 128 -6.44 -12.51 -10.00
N GLY A 129 -7.06 -11.39 -10.43
CA GLY A 129 -8.15 -10.76 -9.71
C GLY A 129 -7.73 -10.26 -8.32
N ILE A 130 -6.53 -9.69 -8.20
CA ILE A 130 -6.10 -9.01 -6.98
C ILE A 130 -6.65 -7.58 -7.06
N LYS A 131 -7.61 -7.27 -6.20
CA LYS A 131 -8.22 -5.93 -6.15
C LYS A 131 -7.28 -4.98 -5.39
N LEU A 132 -6.95 -3.85 -6.01
CA LEU A 132 -6.11 -2.81 -5.40
C LEU A 132 -6.81 -1.47 -5.54
N TYR A 133 -6.96 -0.72 -4.44
CA TYR A 133 -7.51 0.62 -4.51
C TYR A 133 -6.68 1.52 -5.45
N ASP A 134 -7.35 2.24 -6.35
CA ASP A 134 -6.71 3.19 -7.27
C ASP A 134 -5.88 4.24 -6.53
N ALA A 135 -6.31 4.58 -5.31
CA ALA A 135 -5.63 5.50 -4.41
C ALA A 135 -4.17 5.09 -4.10
N PHE A 136 -3.83 3.79 -4.15
CA PHE A 136 -2.44 3.34 -4.00
C PHE A 136 -1.54 3.83 -5.14
N TYR A 137 -2.11 4.08 -6.32
CA TYR A 137 -1.39 4.53 -7.51
C TYR A 137 -1.23 6.05 -7.61
N ASN A 138 -1.89 6.85 -6.76
CA ASN A 138 -1.90 8.30 -6.99
C ASN A 138 -1.98 9.17 -5.73
N ARG A 139 -2.27 8.60 -4.55
CA ARG A 139 -2.57 9.38 -3.35
C ARG A 139 -1.98 8.84 -2.05
N VAL A 140 -1.94 7.53 -1.86
CA VAL A 140 -1.67 6.92 -0.53
C VAL A 140 -0.18 6.89 -0.14
N PHE A 141 0.71 7.24 -1.07
CA PHE A 141 2.16 7.25 -0.83
C PHE A 141 2.71 8.65 -0.56
N TRP A 142 3.48 8.76 0.54
CA TRP A 142 4.20 9.95 0.97
C TRP A 142 5.66 9.87 0.52
N ASP A 143 6.17 10.96 -0.07
CA ASP A 143 7.49 10.95 -0.70
C ASP A 143 8.65 10.83 0.31
N ASP A 144 8.42 11.14 1.58
CA ASP A 144 9.36 10.90 2.68
C ASP A 144 9.34 9.46 3.21
N GLY A 145 8.44 8.61 2.68
CA GLY A 145 8.29 7.22 3.10
C GLY A 145 7.57 7.03 4.43
N SER A 146 6.90 8.06 4.93
CA SER A 146 6.02 7.96 6.10
C SER A 146 4.69 7.26 5.75
N TRP A 147 3.97 6.83 6.79
CA TRP A 147 2.65 6.22 6.65
C TRP A 147 1.72 6.68 7.77
N PHE A 148 0.48 7.03 7.41
CA PHE A 148 -0.53 7.49 8.34
C PHE A 148 -1.80 6.66 8.20
N PHE A 149 -1.97 5.67 9.08
CA PHE A 149 -3.09 4.74 8.98
C PHE A 149 -4.44 5.47 8.97
N GLU A 150 -4.66 6.38 9.91
CA GLU A 150 -5.95 7.08 10.03
C GLU A 150 -6.29 7.89 8.77
N TRP A 151 -5.31 8.55 8.18
CA TRP A 151 -5.56 9.29 6.94
C TRP A 151 -5.84 8.33 5.79
N THR A 152 -5.02 7.28 5.65
CA THR A 152 -5.19 6.30 4.57
C THR A 152 -6.54 5.58 4.67
N SER A 153 -6.92 5.07 5.84
CA SER A 153 -8.17 4.33 6.01
C SER A 153 -9.40 5.21 5.75
N ASN A 154 -9.39 6.45 6.25
CA ASN A 154 -10.45 7.42 5.96
C ASN A 154 -10.53 7.77 4.47
N PHE A 155 -9.38 7.93 3.81
CA PHE A 155 -9.34 8.25 2.38
C PHE A 155 -9.86 7.08 1.53
N LEU A 156 -9.38 5.86 1.78
CA LEU A 156 -9.81 4.66 1.07
C LEU A 156 -11.30 4.35 1.29
N SER A 157 -11.79 4.50 2.53
CA SER A 157 -13.22 4.31 2.83
C SER A 157 -14.11 5.34 2.14
N GLN A 158 -13.66 6.60 2.03
CA GLN A 158 -14.37 7.62 1.26
C GLN A 158 -14.38 7.32 -0.23
N GLN A 159 -13.25 6.88 -0.80
CA GLN A 159 -13.18 6.45 -2.21
C GLN A 159 -14.12 5.28 -2.48
N GLN A 160 -14.14 4.26 -1.62
CA GLN A 160 -15.06 3.14 -1.73
C GLN A 160 -16.52 3.62 -1.71
N SER A 161 -16.86 4.53 -0.80
CA SER A 161 -18.23 5.05 -0.67
C SER A 161 -18.64 5.91 -1.88
N ALA A 162 -17.69 6.59 -2.52
CA ALA A 162 -17.94 7.46 -3.65
C ALA A 162 -18.01 6.71 -5.01
N PHE A 163 -17.21 5.65 -5.16
CA PHE A 163 -16.99 4.98 -6.46
C PHE A 163 -17.42 3.51 -6.48
N GLY A 164 -17.74 2.91 -5.35
CA GLY A 164 -18.12 1.50 -5.26
C GLY A 164 -17.01 0.59 -5.82
N GLU A 165 -17.37 -0.33 -6.72
CA GLU A 165 -16.40 -1.24 -7.35
C GLU A 165 -15.37 -0.52 -8.23
N GLN A 166 -15.73 0.66 -8.76
CA GLN A 166 -14.80 1.44 -9.58
C GLN A 166 -13.62 1.99 -8.80
N ALA A 167 -13.62 1.91 -7.46
CA ALA A 167 -12.52 2.33 -6.60
C ALA A 167 -11.25 1.45 -6.74
N TYR A 168 -11.38 0.26 -7.35
CA TYR A 168 -10.29 -0.71 -7.50
C TYR A 168 -10.10 -1.30 -8.91
N ASP A 169 -10.92 -0.88 -9.87
CA ASP A 169 -10.91 -1.42 -11.24
C ASP A 169 -10.14 -0.56 -12.26
N ALA A 170 -9.78 0.69 -11.95
CA ALA A 170 -9.24 1.57 -12.99
C ALA A 170 -7.87 1.12 -13.50
N ALA A 171 -7.05 0.50 -12.64
CA ALA A 171 -5.74 -0.03 -13.02
C ALA A 171 -5.81 -1.30 -13.89
N CYS A 172 -6.93 -2.02 -13.87
CA CYS A 172 -7.12 -3.28 -14.61
C CYS A 172 -8.13 -3.18 -15.75
N SER A 173 -8.82 -2.04 -15.86
CA SER A 173 -9.69 -1.77 -17.00
C SER A 173 -8.83 -1.63 -18.26
N PRO A 174 -9.14 -2.34 -19.37
CA PRO A 174 -8.52 -2.03 -20.64
C PRO A 174 -8.76 -0.54 -20.92
N PRO A 175 -7.79 0.20 -21.49
CA PRO A 175 -8.05 1.56 -21.92
C PRO A 175 -9.29 1.49 -22.80
N SER A 176 -10.39 2.13 -22.37
CA SER A 176 -11.67 2.06 -23.08
C SER A 176 -11.37 2.24 -24.55
N SER A 177 -11.56 1.16 -25.32
CA SER A 177 -11.15 1.11 -26.71
C SER A 177 -11.74 2.33 -27.39
N ALA A 178 -10.88 3.32 -27.72
CA ALA A 178 -11.20 4.23 -28.80
C ALA A 178 -11.60 3.31 -29.94
N SER A 179 -12.84 3.45 -30.38
CA SER A 179 -13.45 2.59 -31.40
C SER A 179 -12.65 2.79 -32.68
N LEU A 180 -11.55 2.05 -32.82
CA LEU A 180 -10.84 1.91 -34.08
C LEU A 180 -11.78 1.11 -34.95
N SER A 181 -12.55 1.83 -35.75
CA SER A 181 -13.36 1.29 -36.83
C SER A 181 -12.43 0.37 -37.63
N ALA A 182 -12.63 -0.94 -37.47
CA ALA A 182 -11.93 -1.94 -38.23
C ALA A 182 -12.39 -1.79 -39.69
N SER A 183 -11.64 -1.02 -40.47
CA SER A 183 -11.72 -1.06 -41.92
C SER A 183 -11.33 -2.47 -42.35
N VAL A 184 -12.32 -3.21 -42.83
CA VAL A 184 -12.20 -4.56 -43.37
C VAL A 184 -11.23 -4.50 -44.55
N PHE A 185 -9.96 -4.84 -44.33
CA PHE A 185 -9.00 -5.09 -45.41
C PHE A 185 -9.06 -6.58 -45.74
N SER A 186 -9.66 -6.90 -46.89
CA SER A 186 -9.64 -8.22 -47.49
C SER A 186 -8.20 -8.60 -47.85
N VAL A 187 -7.66 -9.63 -47.19
CA VAL A 187 -6.36 -10.23 -47.54
C VAL A 187 -6.61 -11.34 -48.57
N PRO A 188 -5.94 -11.33 -49.73
CA PRO A 188 -5.99 -12.45 -50.67
C PRO A 188 -5.19 -13.64 -50.14
N SER A 189 -5.82 -14.81 -50.24
CA SER A 189 -5.23 -16.12 -49.99
C SER A 189 -4.07 -16.38 -50.95
N SER A 190 -2.90 -16.72 -50.40
CA SER A 190 -1.83 -17.40 -51.15
C SER A 190 -1.19 -18.41 -50.22
N THR A 191 -1.65 -19.65 -50.39
CA THR A 191 -0.96 -20.88 -50.02
C THR A 191 0.43 -20.89 -50.62
N ASP A 192 1.47 -21.00 -49.78
CA ASP A 192 2.71 -21.63 -50.17
C ASP A 192 3.18 -22.60 -49.07
N THR A 193 3.44 -23.81 -49.52
CA THR A 193 3.74 -24.99 -48.72
C THR A 193 5.25 -25.13 -48.74
N VAL A 194 5.95 -24.97 -47.61
CA VAL A 194 7.38 -25.26 -47.54
C VAL A 194 7.69 -26.17 -46.35
N SER A 195 8.27 -27.30 -46.72
CA SER A 195 8.56 -28.47 -45.92
C SER A 195 9.69 -28.26 -44.90
N ILE A 196 9.58 -28.99 -43.79
CA ILE A 196 10.55 -29.15 -42.71
C ILE A 196 11.75 -29.98 -43.20
N PRO A 197 12.97 -29.70 -42.73
CA PRO A 197 13.86 -30.80 -42.37
C PRO A 197 14.32 -30.74 -40.90
N LEU A 198 14.22 -31.92 -40.30
CA LEU A 198 14.66 -32.33 -38.97
C LEU A 198 16.15 -32.71 -39.02
N SER A 199 16.99 -32.16 -38.13
CA SER A 199 18.28 -32.72 -37.66
C SER A 199 18.82 -31.83 -36.53
N ALA A 200 18.87 -32.28 -35.28
CA ALA A 200 19.88 -33.15 -34.66
C ALA A 200 21.15 -32.39 -34.20
N SER A 201 21.28 -32.32 -32.87
CA SER A 201 22.48 -32.39 -32.01
C SER A 201 23.82 -31.85 -32.54
N THR A 202 24.48 -30.95 -31.78
CA THR A 202 25.86 -31.12 -31.27
C THR A 202 26.20 -30.02 -30.25
N GLU A 203 26.90 -30.44 -29.20
CA GLU A 203 27.53 -29.75 -28.07
C GLU A 203 28.57 -28.64 -28.40
N PRO A 204 29.11 -27.92 -27.39
CA PRO A 204 29.70 -26.60 -27.55
C PRO A 204 31.18 -26.62 -27.92
N GLN A 205 31.63 -25.61 -28.66
CA GLN A 205 33.05 -25.27 -28.78
C GLN A 205 33.32 -23.84 -28.32
N THR A 206 34.08 -23.77 -27.24
CA THR A 206 34.91 -22.67 -26.79
C THR A 206 35.88 -22.25 -27.91
N THR A 207 35.90 -20.97 -28.27
CA THR A 207 37.11 -20.38 -28.89
C THR A 207 37.24 -18.91 -28.52
N SER A 208 38.31 -18.62 -27.80
CA SER A 208 38.81 -17.28 -27.51
C SER A 208 39.47 -16.70 -28.76
N ILE A 209 39.08 -15.50 -29.20
CA ILE A 209 39.90 -14.68 -30.11
C ILE A 209 39.86 -13.21 -29.68
N VAL A 210 41.07 -12.72 -29.40
CA VAL A 210 41.50 -11.34 -29.23
C VAL A 210 41.41 -10.61 -30.58
N GLY A 211 40.85 -9.40 -30.60
CA GLY A 211 40.74 -8.62 -31.83
C GLY A 211 40.34 -7.17 -31.57
N GLN A 212 41.34 -6.39 -31.18
CA GLN A 212 41.37 -4.94 -30.99
C GLN A 212 41.01 -4.19 -32.28
N SER A 213 40.14 -3.19 -32.22
CA SER A 213 40.02 -2.13 -33.24
C SER A 213 39.41 -0.86 -32.64
N ASP A 214 40.19 0.20 -32.75
CA ASP A 214 39.99 1.55 -32.28
C ASP A 214 38.71 2.23 -32.77
N GLY A 215 38.13 3.06 -31.90
CA GLY A 215 37.01 3.94 -32.22
C GLY A 215 36.81 5.00 -31.15
N SER A 216 37.62 6.05 -31.20
CA SER A 216 37.58 7.22 -30.33
C SER A 216 36.19 7.85 -30.22
N ARG A 217 35.64 7.96 -29.00
CA ARG A 217 34.62 8.97 -28.67
C ARG A 217 34.89 9.57 -27.29
N LEU A 218 34.93 10.90 -27.28
CA LEU A 218 35.38 11.77 -26.22
C LEU A 218 34.28 12.02 -25.15
N SER A 219 34.73 11.94 -23.89
CA SER A 219 34.34 12.70 -22.69
C SER A 219 32.98 13.41 -22.62
N VAL A 220 32.14 12.94 -21.69
CA VAL A 220 31.18 13.77 -20.93
C VAL A 220 31.28 13.35 -19.47
N GLY A 221 32.44 13.63 -18.87
CA GLY A 221 32.78 13.24 -17.51
C GLY A 221 33.67 14.31 -16.86
N ALA A 222 33.21 15.55 -16.86
CA ALA A 222 33.69 16.67 -16.05
C ALA A 222 32.96 17.93 -16.51
N ILE A 223 32.04 18.45 -15.70
CA ILE A 223 31.63 19.88 -15.56
C ILE A 223 30.33 19.86 -14.73
N ALA A 224 30.47 20.13 -13.43
CA ALA A 224 29.53 20.88 -12.58
C ALA A 224 29.85 20.59 -11.10
N GLY A 225 31.05 21.01 -10.68
CA GLY A 225 31.39 21.17 -9.27
C GLY A 225 31.38 22.64 -8.88
N ILE A 226 30.88 22.90 -7.67
CA ILE A 226 31.09 24.07 -6.79
C ILE A 226 30.15 25.27 -6.99
N ALA A 227 29.12 25.36 -6.12
CA ALA A 227 28.57 26.64 -5.63
C ALA A 227 27.70 26.49 -4.36
N VAL A 228 28.19 25.89 -3.25
CA VAL A 228 27.55 26.08 -1.92
C VAL A 228 28.61 26.07 -0.81
N GLY A 229 29.46 27.10 -0.75
CA GLY A 229 30.57 27.19 0.19
C GLY A 229 30.40 28.14 1.38
N ALA A 230 29.31 28.92 1.45
CA ALA A 230 29.19 29.98 2.47
C ALA A 230 27.90 29.96 3.32
N GLY A 231 26.94 29.06 3.04
CA GLY A 231 25.63 29.08 3.72
C GLY A 231 25.52 28.25 5.00
N ILE A 232 26.42 27.29 5.22
CA ILE A 232 26.19 26.23 6.23
C ILE A 232 26.41 26.75 7.66
N VAL A 233 27.37 27.66 7.88
CA VAL A 233 27.65 28.18 9.23
C VAL A 233 26.50 29.05 9.75
N GLY A 234 25.88 29.84 8.87
CA GLY A 234 24.74 30.70 9.25
C GLY A 234 23.49 29.91 9.62
N ILE A 235 23.18 28.84 8.86
CA ILE A 235 21.98 28.02 9.10
C ILE A 235 22.12 27.20 10.40
N VAL A 236 23.30 26.66 10.68
CA VAL A 236 23.55 25.90 11.91
C VAL A 236 23.48 26.81 13.14
N ALA A 237 24.04 28.02 13.08
CA ALA A 237 23.97 28.99 14.18
C ALA A 237 22.53 29.48 14.43
N ALA A 238 21.77 29.80 13.38
CA ALA A 238 20.38 30.23 13.51
C ALA A 238 19.48 29.11 14.05
N GLY A 239 19.68 27.87 13.59
CA GLY A 239 18.95 26.68 14.07
C GLY A 239 19.22 26.40 15.56
N ALA A 240 20.47 26.49 16.01
CA ALA A 240 20.83 26.27 17.41
C ALA A 240 20.21 27.33 18.35
N VAL A 241 20.21 28.61 17.94
CA VAL A 241 19.59 29.70 18.71
C VAL A 241 18.07 29.51 18.80
N PHE A 242 17.41 29.16 17.69
CA PHE A 242 15.97 28.91 17.67
C PHE A 242 15.58 27.72 18.55
N PHE A 243 16.34 26.62 18.50
CA PHE A 243 16.10 25.44 19.31
C PHE A 243 16.23 25.72 20.82
N LEU A 244 17.26 26.47 21.23
CA LEU A 244 17.45 26.84 22.64
C LEU A 244 16.37 27.81 23.15
N ALA A 245 15.94 28.76 22.32
CA ALA A 245 14.83 29.66 22.65
C ALA A 245 13.50 28.92 22.82
N CYS A 246 13.21 27.96 21.93
CA CYS A 246 12.02 27.11 22.00
C CYS A 246 12.03 26.21 23.24
N ARG A 247 13.18 25.61 23.58
CA ARG A 247 13.34 24.76 24.77
C ARG A 247 13.08 25.53 26.07
N ASN A 248 13.57 26.77 26.18
CA ASN A 248 13.37 27.58 27.38
C ASN A 248 11.92 28.09 27.54
N ARG A 249 11.17 28.24 26.44
CA ARG A 249 9.75 28.64 26.52
C ARG A 249 8.83 27.52 26.98
N ARG A 250 9.18 26.24 26.75
CA ARG A 250 8.36 25.10 27.20
C ARG A 250 8.37 24.92 28.73
N PHE A 251 9.44 25.31 29.42
CA PHE A 251 9.52 25.19 30.88
C PHE A 251 8.69 26.22 31.67
N LYS A 252 8.28 27.33 31.07
CA LYS A 252 7.51 28.38 31.77
C LYS A 252 5.99 28.18 31.77
N ARG A 253 5.47 27.08 31.20
CA ARG A 253 4.02 26.84 31.09
C ARG A 253 3.42 25.91 32.15
N HIS A 254 4.19 25.45 33.14
CA HIS A 254 3.71 24.50 34.16
C HIS A 254 3.56 25.05 35.59
N SER A 255 3.56 26.37 35.81
CA SER A 255 3.46 26.95 37.16
C SER A 255 2.12 27.62 37.50
N GLY A 256 0.98 27.14 36.98
CA GLY A 256 -0.30 27.75 37.37
C GLY A 256 -1.57 27.05 36.93
N SER A 257 -1.92 25.95 37.59
CA SER A 257 -3.32 25.56 37.81
C SER A 257 -3.40 24.40 38.80
N ARG A 258 -3.37 24.76 40.08
CA ARG A 258 -3.74 23.92 41.23
C ARG A 258 -5.27 23.75 41.18
N TRP A 259 -5.76 22.63 40.64
CA TRP A 259 -7.12 22.17 40.89
C TRP A 259 -7.09 21.18 42.04
N GLN A 260 -7.65 21.60 43.17
CA GLN A 260 -8.07 20.71 44.24
C GLN A 260 -9.19 19.82 43.69
N MET A 261 -9.05 18.50 43.81
CA MET A 261 -10.19 17.61 43.72
C MET A 261 -10.27 16.79 45.00
N SER A 262 -11.33 17.05 45.75
CA SER A 262 -11.70 16.40 46.99
C SER A 262 -12.07 14.93 46.73
N GLN A 263 -11.57 14.05 47.61
CA GLN A 263 -12.09 12.68 47.76
C GLN A 263 -13.45 12.69 48.48
N PRO A 264 -14.28 11.66 48.25
CA PRO A 264 -14.85 10.94 49.40
C PRO A 264 -14.70 9.41 49.35
N LEU A 265 -14.79 8.86 50.56
CA LEU A 265 -14.50 7.52 51.09
C LEU A 265 -15.14 6.27 50.42
N PRO A 266 -14.59 5.07 50.72
CA PRO A 266 -15.19 3.77 50.42
C PRO A 266 -16.10 3.27 51.57
N GLY A 267 -17.21 2.63 51.23
CA GLY A 267 -18.11 2.00 52.21
C GLY A 267 -19.02 0.94 51.58
N ALA A 268 -18.64 -0.32 51.79
CA ALA A 268 -19.43 -1.57 51.92
C ALA A 268 -20.81 -1.69 51.22
N THR A 269 -21.06 -2.85 50.58
CA THR A 269 -21.92 -3.92 51.15
C THR A 269 -21.87 -5.20 50.29
N LEU A 270 -22.03 -6.29 51.00
CA LEU A 270 -21.88 -7.72 50.73
C LEU A 270 -22.97 -8.37 49.86
N LEU A 271 -22.61 -9.55 49.33
CA LEU A 271 -23.38 -10.80 49.20
C LEU A 271 -24.67 -10.81 48.35
N GLY A 272 -24.75 -11.78 47.42
CA GLY A 272 -26.06 -12.32 47.01
C GLY A 272 -26.11 -13.08 45.68
N ALA A 273 -25.95 -14.40 45.77
CA ALA A 273 -26.63 -15.44 44.99
C ALA A 273 -26.53 -15.50 43.45
N SER A 274 -25.93 -16.60 42.99
CA SER A 274 -26.17 -17.32 41.72
C SER A 274 -27.33 -18.33 41.93
N PRO A 275 -27.77 -19.16 40.97
CA PRO A 275 -28.15 -18.95 39.56
C PRO A 275 -29.63 -19.35 39.32
N THR A 276 -30.25 -18.94 38.20
CA THR A 276 -31.45 -19.66 37.69
C THR A 276 -31.45 -19.70 36.17
N SER A 277 -31.26 -20.91 35.67
CA SER A 277 -31.55 -21.39 34.32
C SER A 277 -33.04 -21.29 33.98
N GLN A 278 -33.40 -20.82 32.79
CA GLN A 278 -34.36 -21.52 31.91
C GLN A 278 -34.27 -21.05 30.44
N PRO A 279 -34.48 -21.95 29.47
CA PRO A 279 -34.56 -21.69 28.04
C PRO A 279 -36.02 -21.47 27.58
N ARG A 280 -36.21 -20.75 26.47
CA ARG A 280 -37.41 -20.64 25.58
C ARG A 280 -37.26 -19.30 24.83
N ASP A 281 -37.65 -19.09 23.59
CA ASP A 281 -38.23 -19.89 22.53
C ASP A 281 -37.93 -19.15 21.22
N SER A 282 -37.90 -19.91 20.13
CA SER A 282 -37.87 -19.48 18.75
C SER A 282 -38.87 -18.36 18.44
N ILE A 283 -38.43 -17.28 17.79
CA ILE A 283 -39.33 -16.39 17.04
C ILE A 283 -38.77 -16.20 15.64
N ALA A 284 -39.69 -16.38 14.71
CA ALA A 284 -39.53 -16.52 13.29
C ALA A 284 -39.06 -15.25 12.58
N VAL A 285 -38.39 -15.52 11.46
CA VAL A 285 -38.11 -14.67 10.30
C VAL A 285 -39.40 -14.06 9.74
N PRO A 286 -39.39 -12.76 9.40
CA PRO A 286 -40.16 -12.26 8.27
C PRO A 286 -39.24 -12.05 7.07
N SER A 287 -39.52 -12.82 6.02
CA SER A 287 -39.08 -12.61 4.66
C SER A 287 -39.92 -11.45 4.09
N SER A 288 -39.29 -10.38 3.64
CA SER A 288 -39.93 -9.39 2.76
C SER A 288 -38.97 -9.03 1.64
N SER A 289 -39.28 -9.60 0.49
CA SER A 289 -38.72 -9.31 -0.81
C SER A 289 -39.37 -8.04 -1.32
N ASP A 290 -38.61 -6.95 -1.45
CA ASP A 290 -38.99 -5.82 -2.28
C ASP A 290 -37.91 -5.60 -3.33
N ALA A 291 -38.25 -6.03 -4.55
CA ALA A 291 -37.51 -5.78 -5.76
C ALA A 291 -37.74 -4.32 -6.19
N ALA A 292 -36.75 -3.46 -6.00
CA ALA A 292 -36.71 -2.14 -6.61
C ALA A 292 -36.02 -2.23 -7.97
N THR A 293 -36.83 -2.26 -9.03
CA THR A 293 -36.45 -1.98 -10.41
C THR A 293 -35.94 -0.53 -10.50
N VAL A 294 -34.65 -0.34 -10.74
CA VAL A 294 -34.11 0.98 -11.12
C VAL A 294 -33.67 0.93 -12.58
N ASN A 295 -34.40 1.71 -13.37
CA ASN A 295 -34.13 1.99 -14.78
C ASN A 295 -32.72 2.56 -14.96
N SER A 296 -32.01 1.99 -15.93
CA SER A 296 -30.84 2.60 -16.56
C SER A 296 -31.24 3.92 -17.23
N SER A 297 -30.41 4.94 -17.04
CA SER A 297 -30.37 6.09 -17.94
C SER A 297 -28.91 6.42 -18.21
N ASP A 298 -28.64 6.29 -19.50
CA ASP A 298 -27.43 6.47 -20.26
C ASP A 298 -26.94 7.94 -20.25
N GLY A 299 -25.63 8.14 -20.45
CA GLY A 299 -25.07 9.44 -20.83
C GLY A 299 -23.94 9.98 -19.94
N GLY A 300 -22.70 9.91 -20.42
CA GLY A 300 -21.65 10.84 -20.00
C GLY A 300 -20.24 10.25 -19.91
N SER A 301 -19.62 10.00 -21.06
CA SER A 301 -18.17 9.79 -21.18
C SER A 301 -17.42 11.13 -21.00
N ASP A 302 -16.18 11.07 -20.48
CA ASP A 302 -15.20 12.17 -20.32
C ASP A 302 -15.29 13.11 -19.11
N SER A 303 -15.20 12.56 -17.89
CA SER A 303 -14.81 13.36 -16.69
C SER A 303 -13.92 12.64 -15.67
N ARG A 304 -13.34 11.49 -16.02
CA ARG A 304 -12.76 10.56 -15.02
C ARG A 304 -11.48 11.07 -14.34
N LEU A 305 -10.72 11.99 -14.96
CA LEU A 305 -9.48 12.52 -14.39
C LEU A 305 -9.64 13.81 -13.56
N GLN A 306 -10.76 14.53 -13.65
CA GLN A 306 -10.99 15.74 -12.84
C GLN A 306 -11.75 15.49 -11.53
N ARG A 307 -12.17 14.25 -11.25
CA ARG A 307 -13.11 13.94 -10.15
C ARG A 307 -12.46 13.52 -8.83
N TYR A 308 -11.14 13.64 -8.71
CA TYR A 308 -10.48 13.59 -7.40
C TYR A 308 -10.52 15.00 -6.80
N GLY A 309 -11.59 15.32 -6.08
CA GLY A 309 -11.63 16.54 -5.27
C GLY A 309 -10.35 16.66 -4.43
N THR A 310 -9.81 17.87 -4.31
CA THR A 310 -8.64 18.17 -3.50
C THR A 310 -8.97 17.96 -2.02
N ILE A 311 -8.96 16.71 -1.57
CA ILE A 311 -8.78 16.41 -0.15
C ILE A 311 -7.35 16.83 0.14
N SER A 312 -7.21 17.95 0.83
CA SER A 312 -5.90 18.46 1.25
C SER A 312 -5.18 17.35 2.02
N MET A 313 -3.96 17.03 1.60
CA MET A 313 -3.08 16.22 2.44
C MET A 313 -3.00 16.87 3.82
N PRO A 314 -3.08 16.10 4.91
CA PRO A 314 -2.85 16.65 6.24
C PRO A 314 -1.46 17.28 6.24
N PRO A 315 -1.28 18.44 6.88
CA PRO A 315 0.05 18.99 7.06
C PRO A 315 0.92 17.89 7.68
N ALA A 316 2.12 17.68 7.11
CA ALA A 316 3.11 16.79 7.70
C ALA A 316 3.16 17.13 9.19
N TYR A 317 2.85 16.17 10.06
CA TYR A 317 2.84 16.39 11.49
C TYR A 317 4.29 16.70 11.92
N ASP A 318 4.65 17.99 11.96
CA ASP A 318 5.85 18.47 12.64
C ASP A 318 5.72 18.07 14.12
N ARG A 319 6.40 16.99 14.52
CA ARG A 319 6.59 16.58 15.92
C ARG A 319 8.02 16.81 16.35
#